data_AF-A0AAU4CP11-F1
#
_entry.id   AF-A0AAU4CP11-F1
#
_cell.length_a   1.000
_cell.length_b   1.000
_cell.length_c   1.000
_cell.angle_alpha   90.00
_cell.angle_beta   90.00
_cell.angle_gamma   90.00
#
_symmetry.space_group_name_H-M   'P 1'
#
loop_
_entity.id
_entity.type
_entity.pdbx_description
1 polymer ?
#
loop_
_entity_poly.entity_id
_entity_poly.type
_entity_poly.pdbx_seq_one_letter_code
_entity_poly.pdbx_strand_id
1 'polypeptide(L)'
;MSAAPASLAAASGADLLLWVALPYICLAVFVVGHVWRYRQDQFGWTSRTTQLLEHRWLRWGSPLFHLGAFMVIAGHVVGLAVPDSWTEAVGITEHAYHTTAVWAGSVAGVAMVAGLGMLCARRLLTRRIRLGTDRSDKLLFPLLSATVLLGITATAAHNVFGAGYDYRSTVSVWFRGLFVLQPQPEAIAGAPLLFQLHALTAFLLFAAWPFTRLVHVWSAPIGYLARPYLVYRRRATPAAAPTAAGRPRSASGSR
;
A
#
# COMPACT_ATOMS: atom_id res chain seq x y z
N MET A 1 1.55 -10.05 -40.87
CA MET A 1 0.07 -9.98 -40.85
C MET A 1 -0.31 -9.01 -39.75
N SER A 2 -0.73 -7.80 -40.13
CA SER A 2 -1.13 -6.77 -39.17
C SER A 2 -2.47 -7.19 -38.56
N ALA A 3 -2.48 -7.53 -37.27
CA ALA A 3 -3.72 -7.73 -36.55
C ALA A 3 -4.50 -6.40 -36.60
N ALA A 4 -5.75 -6.45 -37.08
CA ALA A 4 -6.66 -5.33 -37.00
C ALA A 4 -6.80 -4.92 -35.52
N PRO A 5 -6.90 -3.61 -35.20
CA PRO A 5 -7.27 -3.21 -33.85
C PRO A 5 -8.63 -3.85 -33.55
N ALA A 6 -8.67 -4.73 -32.55
CA ALA A 6 -9.93 -5.16 -31.98
C ALA A 6 -10.73 -3.88 -31.69
N SER A 7 -11.94 -3.79 -32.22
CA SER A 7 -12.85 -2.69 -31.92
C SER A 7 -13.03 -2.66 -30.40
N LEU A 8 -12.34 -1.73 -29.73
CA LEU A 8 -12.49 -1.44 -28.31
C LEU A 8 -13.98 -1.15 -28.10
N ALA A 9 -14.70 -2.11 -27.53
CA ALA A 9 -16.09 -1.91 -27.18
C ALA A 9 -16.09 -0.73 -26.21
N ALA A 10 -16.71 0.39 -26.59
CA ALA A 10 -16.70 1.60 -25.80
C ALA A 10 -17.02 1.26 -24.34
N ALA A 11 -16.04 1.48 -23.46
CA ALA A 11 -16.15 1.14 -22.05
C ALA A 11 -17.50 1.61 -21.50
N SER A 12 -18.23 0.70 -20.84
CA SER A 12 -19.54 1.05 -20.31
C SER A 12 -19.39 2.14 -19.24
N GLY A 13 -20.46 2.89 -18.96
CA GLY A 13 -20.44 3.88 -17.88
C GLY A 13 -20.02 3.27 -16.53
N ALA A 14 -20.38 2.01 -16.29
CA ALA A 14 -19.96 1.27 -15.10
C ALA A 14 -18.44 0.97 -15.11
N ASP A 15 -17.88 0.62 -16.27
CA ASP A 15 -16.44 0.35 -16.40
C ASP A 15 -15.61 1.61 -16.15
N LEU A 16 -16.07 2.77 -16.64
CA LEU A 16 -15.43 4.05 -16.35
C LEU A 16 -15.48 4.39 -14.86
N LEU A 17 -16.62 4.15 -14.20
CA LEU A 17 -16.75 4.41 -12.77
C LEU A 17 -15.84 3.49 -11.93
N LEU A 18 -15.85 2.19 -12.22
CA LEU A 18 -15.13 1.18 -11.43
C LEU A 18 -13.62 1.17 -11.71
N TRP A 19 -13.22 1.32 -12.98
CA TRP A 19 -11.84 1.10 -13.42
C TRP A 19 -11.08 2.38 -13.74
N VAL A 20 -11.74 3.54 -13.68
CA VAL A 20 -11.08 4.84 -13.85
C VAL A 20 -11.35 5.75 -12.66
N ALA A 21 -12.61 6.11 -12.42
CA ALA A 21 -12.95 7.10 -11.39
C ALA A 21 -12.60 6.62 -9.98
N LEU A 22 -13.00 5.41 -9.60
CA LEU A 22 -12.72 4.84 -8.28
C LEU A 22 -11.21 4.75 -7.99
N PRO A 23 -10.36 4.19 -8.86
CA PRO A 23 -8.91 4.19 -8.67
C PRO A 23 -8.32 5.58 -8.44
N TYR A 24 -8.70 6.58 -9.24
CA TYR A 24 -8.20 7.95 -9.07
C TYR A 24 -8.68 8.58 -7.76
N ILE A 25 -9.93 8.36 -7.35
CA ILE A 25 -10.42 8.81 -6.05
C ILE A 25 -9.61 8.17 -4.92
N CYS A 26 -9.39 6.85 -4.98
CA CYS A 26 -8.61 6.13 -3.98
C CYS A 26 -7.17 6.64 -3.90
N LEU A 27 -6.52 6.90 -5.05
CA LEU A 27 -5.17 7.45 -5.12
C LEU A 27 -5.10 8.89 -4.63
N ALA A 28 -6.10 9.73 -4.97
CA ALA A 28 -6.17 11.10 -4.48
C ALA A 28 -6.34 11.13 -2.95
N VAL A 29 -7.24 10.32 -2.41
CA VAL A 29 -7.43 10.16 -0.95
C VAL A 29 -6.16 9.63 -0.30
N PHE A 30 -5.49 8.66 -0.91
CA PHE A 30 -4.22 8.13 -0.44
C PHE A 30 -3.19 9.26 -0.31
N VAL A 31 -2.91 10.02 -1.38
CA VAL A 31 -1.89 11.07 -1.36
C VAL A 31 -2.28 12.21 -0.40
N VAL A 32 -3.47 12.79 -0.57
CA VAL A 32 -3.92 13.94 0.23
C VAL A 32 -4.05 13.57 1.70
N GLY A 33 -4.60 12.38 2.00
CA GLY A 33 -4.74 11.89 3.37
C GLY A 33 -3.39 11.71 4.07
N HIS A 34 -2.37 11.21 3.37
CA HIS A 34 -1.01 11.09 3.93
C HIS A 34 -0.41 12.46 4.24
N VAL A 35 -0.49 13.41 3.30
CA VAL A 35 0.02 14.76 3.50
C VAL A 35 -0.68 15.45 4.67
N TRP A 36 -2.01 15.35 4.73
CA TRP A 36 -2.79 15.91 5.82
C TRP A 36 -2.39 15.29 7.17
N ARG A 37 -2.35 13.96 7.25
CA ARG A 37 -2.03 13.26 8.51
C ARG A 37 -0.62 13.54 8.98
N TYR A 38 0.36 13.58 8.08
CA TYR A 38 1.74 13.90 8.45
C TYR A 38 1.89 15.32 9.01
N ARG A 39 1.07 16.27 8.55
CA ARG A 39 1.09 17.67 9.02
C ARG A 39 0.29 17.88 10.29
N GLN A 40 -0.84 17.17 10.47
CA GLN A 40 -1.82 17.45 11.52
C GLN A 40 -1.81 16.42 12.66
N ASP A 41 -1.41 15.18 12.41
CA ASP A 41 -1.45 14.07 13.38
C ASP A 41 -0.15 13.26 13.36
N GLN A 42 0.93 13.91 13.80
CA GLN A 42 2.23 13.25 13.95
C GLN A 42 2.25 12.25 15.12
N PHE A 43 1.44 12.47 16.17
CA PHE A 43 1.34 11.54 17.29
C PHE A 43 0.63 10.23 16.93
N GLY A 44 -0.36 10.29 16.04
CA GLY A 44 -1.01 9.11 15.48
C GLY A 44 -0.18 8.37 14.44
N TRP A 45 0.98 8.90 14.03
CA TRP A 45 1.92 8.27 13.10
C TRP A 45 2.79 7.22 13.82
N THR A 46 2.20 6.06 14.10
CA THR A 46 2.88 4.98 14.83
C THR A 46 2.35 3.61 14.40
N SER A 47 3.18 2.58 14.56
CA SER A 47 2.79 1.17 14.35
C SER A 47 1.77 0.67 15.37
N ARG A 48 1.52 1.41 16.47
CA ARG A 48 0.62 1.05 17.58
C ARG A 48 0.83 -0.41 18.00
N THR A 49 2.07 -0.73 18.38
CA THR A 49 2.44 -2.08 18.80
C THR A 49 1.63 -2.51 20.03
N THR A 50 1.20 -3.77 20.03
CA THR A 50 0.49 -4.40 21.16
C THR A 50 1.32 -5.50 21.80
N GLN A 51 2.63 -5.55 21.50
CA GLN A 51 3.53 -6.61 21.94
C GLN A 51 3.60 -6.75 23.46
N LEU A 52 3.56 -5.63 24.19
CA LEU A 52 3.58 -5.62 25.66
C LEU A 52 2.35 -6.32 26.26
N LEU A 53 1.20 -6.29 25.57
CA LEU A 53 -0.03 -6.91 26.05
C LEU A 53 -0.06 -8.42 25.82
N GLU A 54 0.55 -8.87 24.72
CA GLU A 54 0.64 -10.28 24.34
C GLU A 54 1.76 -10.44 23.29
N HIS A 55 2.74 -11.29 23.58
CA HIS A 55 3.93 -11.46 22.76
C HIS A 55 4.06 -12.83 22.09
N ARG A 56 3.38 -13.88 22.58
CA ARG A 56 3.60 -15.27 22.16
C ARG A 56 3.14 -15.49 20.72
N TRP A 57 1.94 -15.00 20.40
CA TRP A 57 1.41 -15.07 19.04
C TRP A 57 2.13 -14.07 18.13
N LEU A 58 2.41 -12.87 18.64
CA LEU A 58 3.04 -11.81 17.87
C LEU A 58 4.47 -12.18 17.40
N ARG A 59 5.22 -12.92 18.22
CA ARG A 59 6.59 -13.37 17.92
C ARG A 59 6.68 -14.14 16.60
N TRP A 60 5.66 -14.91 16.26
CA TRP A 60 5.62 -15.68 15.01
C TRP A 60 4.75 -15.02 13.95
N GLY A 61 3.56 -14.54 14.33
CA GLY A 61 2.62 -13.94 13.40
C GLY A 61 3.14 -12.66 12.75
N SER A 62 3.86 -11.81 13.50
CA SER A 62 4.37 -10.54 12.98
C SER A 62 5.48 -10.75 11.93
N PRO A 63 6.56 -11.50 12.19
CA PRO A 63 7.58 -11.74 11.17
C PRO A 63 7.03 -12.48 9.94
N LEU A 64 6.19 -13.50 10.14
CA LEU A 64 5.63 -14.29 9.05
C LEU A 64 4.76 -13.43 8.13
N PHE A 65 3.90 -12.57 8.71
CA PHE A 65 3.09 -11.63 7.96
C PHE A 65 3.94 -10.60 7.22
N HIS A 66 4.89 -9.93 7.89
CA HIS A 66 5.65 -8.84 7.25
C HIS A 66 6.61 -9.36 6.19
N LEU A 67 7.29 -10.49 6.42
CA LEU A 67 8.15 -11.09 5.41
C LEU A 67 7.33 -11.52 4.19
N GLY A 68 6.20 -12.20 4.41
CA GLY A 68 5.24 -12.52 3.35
C GLY A 68 4.77 -11.27 2.60
N ALA A 69 4.36 -10.23 3.32
CA ALA A 69 3.90 -8.97 2.74
C ALA A 69 4.99 -8.28 1.90
N PHE A 70 6.23 -8.20 2.36
CA PHE A 70 7.32 -7.61 1.59
C PHE A 70 7.60 -8.39 0.30
N MET A 71 7.60 -9.73 0.37
CA MET A 71 7.77 -10.57 -0.84
C MET A 71 6.60 -10.40 -1.81
N VAL A 72 5.35 -10.36 -1.31
CA VAL A 72 4.16 -10.13 -2.15
C VAL A 72 4.19 -8.75 -2.78
N ILE A 73 4.51 -7.70 -2.03
CA ILE A 73 4.63 -6.33 -2.54
C ILE A 73 5.72 -6.25 -3.62
N ALA A 74 6.89 -6.84 -3.36
CA ALA A 74 7.98 -6.89 -4.34
C ALA A 74 7.53 -7.61 -5.62
N GLY A 75 6.85 -8.75 -5.48
CA GLY A 75 6.26 -9.48 -6.59
C GLY A 75 5.23 -8.66 -7.38
N HIS A 76 4.37 -7.89 -6.71
CA HIS A 76 3.42 -6.99 -7.38
C HIS A 76 4.12 -5.85 -8.12
N VAL A 77 5.18 -5.28 -7.54
CA VAL A 77 5.96 -4.23 -8.23
C VAL A 77 6.61 -4.80 -9.49
N VAL A 78 7.26 -5.96 -9.39
CA VAL A 78 7.88 -6.61 -10.56
C VAL A 78 6.82 -7.02 -11.58
N GLY A 79 5.71 -7.61 -11.15
CA GLY A 79 4.70 -8.15 -12.06
C GLY A 79 3.77 -7.14 -12.70
N LEU A 80 3.47 -6.03 -12.01
CA LEU A 80 2.53 -5.01 -12.52
C LEU A 80 3.25 -3.80 -13.12
N ALA A 81 4.41 -3.40 -12.58
CA ALA A 81 5.09 -2.18 -13.00
C ALA A 81 6.15 -2.42 -14.09
N VAL A 82 6.80 -3.59 -14.11
CA VAL A 82 7.85 -3.90 -15.10
C VAL A 82 7.23 -4.45 -16.38
N PRO A 83 7.41 -3.77 -17.54
CA PRO A 83 6.90 -4.26 -18.81
C PRO A 83 7.58 -5.56 -19.26
N ASP A 84 6.84 -6.37 -20.02
CA ASP A 84 7.32 -7.65 -20.54
C ASP A 84 8.53 -7.52 -21.45
N SER A 85 8.59 -6.44 -22.23
CA SER A 85 9.73 -6.11 -23.07
C SER A 85 11.04 -5.93 -22.28
N TRP A 86 10.97 -5.51 -21.02
CA TRP A 86 12.17 -5.36 -20.18
C TRP A 86 12.67 -6.71 -19.67
N THR A 87 11.74 -7.60 -19.27
CA THR A 87 12.11 -8.96 -18.85
C THR A 87 12.66 -9.78 -20.01
N GLU A 88 12.08 -9.64 -21.20
CA GLU A 88 12.58 -10.27 -22.42
C GLU A 88 13.95 -9.72 -22.84
N ALA A 89 14.18 -8.40 -22.72
CA ALA A 89 15.47 -7.78 -23.04
C ALA A 89 16.62 -8.28 -22.15
N VAL A 90 16.32 -8.70 -20.91
CA VAL A 90 17.29 -9.32 -19.99
C VAL A 90 17.46 -10.83 -20.26
N GLY A 91 16.69 -11.40 -21.19
CA GLY A 91 16.74 -12.80 -21.57
C GLY A 91 15.94 -13.72 -20.65
N ILE A 92 15.03 -13.18 -19.84
CA ILE A 92 14.14 -13.99 -19.00
C ILE A 92 13.00 -14.49 -19.88
N THR A 93 12.92 -15.81 -20.07
CA THR A 93 11.82 -16.42 -20.83
C THR A 93 10.50 -16.31 -20.05
N GLU A 94 9.37 -16.21 -20.76
CA GLU A 94 8.05 -16.14 -20.12
C GLU A 94 7.79 -17.35 -19.20
N HIS A 95 8.24 -18.54 -19.61
CA HIS A 95 8.14 -19.74 -18.77
C HIS A 95 8.95 -19.62 -17.48
N ALA A 96 10.20 -19.11 -17.56
CA ALA A 96 11.03 -18.92 -16.37
C ALA A 96 10.45 -17.85 -15.43
N TYR A 97 9.93 -16.76 -16.01
CA TYR A 97 9.22 -15.72 -15.27
C TYR A 97 7.98 -16.28 -14.57
N HIS A 98 7.07 -16.91 -15.31
CA HIS A 98 5.83 -17.47 -14.77
C HIS A 98 6.11 -18.49 -13.68
N THR A 99 7.04 -19.42 -13.90
CA THR A 99 7.39 -20.46 -12.93
C THR A 99 7.95 -19.85 -11.65
N THR A 100 8.88 -18.90 -11.77
CA THR A 100 9.46 -18.20 -10.61
C THR A 100 8.40 -17.40 -9.86
N ALA A 101 7.55 -16.68 -10.59
CA ALA A 101 6.48 -15.86 -10.03
C ALA A 101 5.45 -16.71 -9.27
N VAL A 102 5.04 -17.86 -9.83
CA VAL A 102 4.10 -18.78 -9.17
C VAL A 102 4.71 -19.38 -7.92
N TRP A 103 5.95 -19.87 -7.97
CA TRP A 103 6.62 -20.46 -6.80
C TRP A 103 6.86 -19.43 -5.69
N ALA A 104 7.53 -18.32 -6.02
CA ALA A 104 7.84 -17.27 -5.06
C ALA A 104 6.55 -16.63 -4.51
N GLY A 105 5.57 -16.38 -5.38
CA GLY A 105 4.27 -15.85 -5.02
C GLY A 105 3.47 -16.78 -4.11
N SER A 106 3.50 -18.09 -4.37
CA SER A 106 2.80 -19.08 -3.53
C SER A 106 3.41 -19.18 -2.14
N VAL A 107 4.75 -19.25 -2.04
CA VAL A 107 5.45 -19.28 -0.75
C VAL A 107 5.18 -18.01 0.05
N ALA A 108 5.31 -16.84 -0.60
CA ALA A 108 5.04 -15.55 0.02
C ALA A 108 3.58 -15.40 0.45
N GLY A 109 2.65 -15.85 -0.38
CA GLY A 109 1.22 -15.85 -0.10
C GLY A 109 0.83 -16.73 1.08
N VAL A 110 1.36 -17.96 1.16
CA VAL A 110 1.14 -18.86 2.30
C VAL A 110 1.67 -18.25 3.59
N ALA A 111 2.89 -17.70 3.57
CA ALA A 111 3.45 -16.99 4.73
C ALA A 111 2.57 -15.80 5.14
N MET A 112 2.16 -14.96 4.19
CA MET A 112 1.32 -13.79 4.45
C MET A 112 -0.04 -14.18 5.03
N VAL A 113 -0.72 -15.19 4.47
CA VAL A 113 -2.03 -15.69 4.95
C VAL A 113 -1.91 -16.29 6.34
N ALA A 114 -0.90 -17.15 6.58
CA ALA A 114 -0.69 -17.74 7.89
C ALA A 114 -0.39 -16.66 8.94
N GLY A 115 0.51 -15.72 8.63
CA GLY A 115 0.85 -14.61 9.52
C GLY A 115 -0.35 -13.71 9.81
N LEU A 116 -1.10 -13.30 8.78
CA LEU A 116 -2.31 -12.49 8.93
C LEU A 116 -3.38 -13.23 9.74
N GLY A 117 -3.60 -14.52 9.47
CA GLY A 117 -4.52 -15.37 10.20
C GLY A 117 -4.17 -15.44 11.69
N MET A 118 -2.89 -15.62 12.04
CA MET A 118 -2.42 -15.57 13.42
C MET A 118 -2.67 -14.20 14.07
N LEU A 119 -2.42 -13.10 13.36
CA LEU A 119 -2.64 -11.74 13.87
C LEU A 119 -4.13 -11.42 14.08
N CYS A 120 -4.98 -11.85 13.15
CA CYS A 120 -6.44 -11.78 13.25
C CYS A 120 -6.93 -12.58 14.47
N ALA A 121 -6.54 -13.86 14.55
CA ALA A 121 -6.90 -14.74 15.66
C ALA A 121 -6.44 -14.16 17.01
N ARG A 122 -5.20 -13.67 17.09
CA ARG A 122 -4.67 -12.99 18.29
C ARG A 122 -5.55 -11.82 18.72
N ARG A 123 -5.96 -10.97 17.78
CA ARG A 123 -6.77 -9.78 18.03
C ARG A 123 -8.21 -10.12 18.44
N LEU A 124 -8.77 -11.19 17.89
CA LEU A 124 -10.13 -11.65 18.20
C LEU A 124 -10.19 -12.46 19.50
N LEU A 125 -9.22 -13.33 19.76
CA LEU A 125 -9.25 -14.27 20.89
C LEU A 125 -8.68 -13.66 22.18
N THR A 126 -7.74 -12.73 22.10
CA THR A 126 -7.13 -12.11 23.29
C THR A 126 -7.97 -10.94 23.81
N ARG A 127 -8.65 -11.10 24.95
CA ARG A 127 -9.54 -10.08 25.54
C ARG A 127 -8.87 -8.71 25.69
N ARG A 128 -7.63 -8.65 26.21
CA ARG A 128 -6.89 -7.39 26.42
C ARG A 128 -6.67 -6.61 25.12
N ILE A 129 -6.36 -7.31 24.03
CA ILE A 129 -6.12 -6.70 22.71
C ILE A 129 -7.44 -6.32 22.06
N ARG A 130 -8.46 -7.18 22.16
CA ARG A 130 -9.78 -6.92 21.58
C ARG A 130 -10.40 -5.65 22.11
N LEU A 131 -10.32 -5.41 23.42
CA LEU A 131 -10.84 -4.21 24.07
C LEU A 131 -10.04 -2.95 23.70
N GLY A 132 -8.72 -3.07 23.49
CA GLY A 132 -7.86 -1.96 23.07
C GLY A 132 -7.77 -1.76 21.55
N THR A 133 -8.56 -2.49 20.75
CA THR A 133 -8.52 -2.39 19.28
C THR A 133 -9.29 -1.17 18.80
N ASP A 134 -8.58 -0.28 18.12
CA ASP A 134 -9.09 0.96 17.53
C ASP A 134 -10.11 0.69 16.40
N ARG A 135 -10.98 1.67 16.10
CA ARG A 135 -11.96 1.57 15.01
C ARG A 135 -11.27 1.41 13.64
N SER A 136 -10.15 2.10 13.43
CA SER A 136 -9.36 1.98 12.20
C SER A 136 -8.82 0.56 11.99
N ASP A 137 -8.40 -0.12 13.07
CA ASP A 137 -7.97 -1.52 13.01
C ASP A 137 -9.15 -2.47 12.71
N LYS A 138 -10.35 -2.17 13.19
CA LYS A 138 -11.56 -2.96 12.90
C LYS A 138 -11.97 -2.89 11.43
N LEU A 139 -11.62 -1.81 10.72
CA LEU A 139 -11.79 -1.69 9.27
C LEU A 139 -10.61 -2.31 8.50
N LEU A 140 -9.39 -2.01 8.94
CA LEU A 140 -8.17 -2.45 8.26
C LEU A 140 -8.05 -3.97 8.19
N PHE A 141 -8.24 -4.68 9.31
CA PHE A 141 -8.00 -6.13 9.35
C PHE A 141 -8.92 -6.92 8.42
N PRO A 142 -10.25 -6.67 8.39
CA PRO A 142 -11.13 -7.29 7.40
C PRO A 142 -10.79 -6.91 5.96
N LEU A 143 -10.53 -5.63 5.67
CA LEU A 143 -10.23 -5.18 4.31
C LEU A 143 -8.92 -5.79 3.78
N LEU A 144 -7.87 -5.79 4.61
CA LEU A 144 -6.60 -6.44 4.31
C LEU A 144 -6.78 -7.95 4.14
N SER A 145 -7.57 -8.61 5.00
CA SER A 145 -7.84 -10.04 4.88
C SER A 145 -8.58 -10.36 3.58
N ALA A 146 -9.61 -9.58 3.22
CA ALA A 146 -10.32 -9.74 1.96
C ALA A 146 -9.38 -9.59 0.77
N THR A 147 -8.54 -8.55 0.76
CA THR A 147 -7.57 -8.31 -0.32
C THR A 147 -6.61 -9.49 -0.46
N VAL A 148 -6.01 -9.96 0.64
CA VAL A 148 -5.06 -11.08 0.64
C VAL A 148 -5.72 -12.39 0.22
N LEU A 149 -6.93 -12.68 0.73
CA LEU A 149 -7.66 -13.89 0.38
C LEU A 149 -8.07 -13.89 -1.09
N LEU A 150 -8.56 -12.77 -1.63
CA LEU A 150 -8.87 -12.65 -3.05
C LEU A 150 -7.62 -12.86 -3.92
N GLY A 151 -6.48 -12.29 -3.53
CA GLY A 151 -5.23 -12.42 -4.28
C GLY A 151 -4.67 -13.84 -4.28
N ILE A 152 -4.65 -14.50 -3.11
CA ILE A 152 -4.18 -15.89 -3.02
C ILE A 152 -5.15 -16.86 -3.71
N THR A 153 -6.45 -16.61 -3.63
CA THR A 153 -7.46 -17.41 -4.34
C THR A 153 -7.34 -17.21 -5.85
N ALA A 154 -7.11 -15.99 -6.34
CA ALA A 154 -6.86 -15.74 -7.77
C ALA A 154 -5.62 -16.51 -8.26
N THR A 155 -4.52 -16.45 -7.49
CA THR A 155 -3.28 -17.16 -7.80
C THR A 155 -3.49 -18.67 -7.80
N ALA A 156 -4.13 -19.21 -6.77
CA ALA A 156 -4.39 -20.64 -6.66
C ALA A 156 -5.32 -21.13 -7.78
N ALA A 157 -6.46 -20.47 -7.98
CA ALA A 157 -7.48 -20.90 -8.93
C ALA A 157 -7.03 -20.79 -10.40
N HIS A 158 -6.28 -19.75 -10.75
CA HIS A 158 -5.89 -19.51 -12.14
C HIS A 158 -4.47 -19.95 -12.48
N ASN A 159 -3.49 -19.74 -11.60
CA ASN A 159 -2.08 -19.98 -11.92
C ASN A 159 -1.52 -21.29 -11.37
N VAL A 160 -2.10 -21.84 -10.30
CA VAL A 160 -1.65 -23.12 -9.71
C VAL A 160 -2.50 -24.29 -10.19
N PHE A 161 -3.84 -24.15 -10.10
CA PHE A 161 -4.79 -25.21 -10.46
C PHE A 161 -5.49 -24.98 -11.81
N GLY A 162 -5.36 -23.77 -12.37
CA GLY A 162 -5.93 -23.40 -13.66
C GLY A 162 -4.91 -23.51 -14.79
N ALA A 163 -5.32 -23.09 -15.99
CA ALA A 163 -4.46 -23.09 -17.18
C ALA A 163 -3.38 -21.99 -17.20
N GLY A 164 -3.28 -21.19 -16.14
CA GLY A 164 -2.54 -19.92 -16.12
C GLY A 164 -3.41 -18.77 -16.64
N TYR A 165 -3.37 -17.63 -15.96
CA TYR A 165 -3.95 -16.39 -16.46
C TYR A 165 -2.84 -15.36 -16.66
N ASP A 166 -2.70 -14.88 -17.90
CA ASP A 166 -1.76 -13.81 -18.20
C ASP A 166 -2.32 -12.46 -17.75
N TYR A 167 -2.01 -12.11 -16.50
CA TYR A 167 -2.37 -10.81 -15.91
C TYR A 167 -1.46 -9.67 -16.39
N ARG A 168 -0.38 -9.94 -17.14
CA ARG A 168 0.58 -8.94 -17.61
C ARG A 168 0.08 -8.20 -18.84
N SER A 169 -0.63 -8.92 -19.72
CA SER A 169 -1.29 -8.32 -20.88
C SER A 169 -2.60 -7.58 -20.57
N THR A 170 -3.19 -7.79 -19.39
CA THR A 170 -4.49 -7.22 -19.01
C THR A 170 -4.39 -6.27 -17.82
N VAL A 171 -4.37 -6.81 -16.60
CA VAL A 171 -4.39 -6.07 -15.33
C VAL A 171 -3.18 -5.14 -15.21
N SER A 172 -2.01 -5.59 -15.65
CA SER A 172 -0.77 -4.79 -15.57
C SER A 172 -0.75 -3.64 -16.58
N VAL A 173 -1.38 -3.81 -17.75
CA VAL A 173 -1.57 -2.71 -18.72
C VAL A 173 -2.50 -1.66 -18.14
N TRP A 174 -3.65 -2.08 -17.60
CA TRP A 174 -4.59 -1.18 -16.92
C TRP A 174 -3.94 -0.43 -15.76
N PHE A 175 -3.25 -1.15 -14.87
CA PHE A 175 -2.62 -0.58 -13.68
C PHE A 175 -1.57 0.47 -14.05
N ARG A 176 -0.68 0.18 -15.01
CA ARG A 176 0.31 1.16 -15.49
C ARG A 176 -0.37 2.35 -16.18
N GLY A 177 -1.42 2.09 -16.95
CA GLY A 177 -2.24 3.11 -17.62
C GLY A 177 -2.76 4.19 -16.69
N LEU A 178 -3.12 3.84 -15.44
CA LEU A 178 -3.53 4.81 -14.42
C LEU A 178 -2.45 5.83 -14.07
N PHE A 179 -1.17 5.42 -14.04
CA PHE A 179 -0.07 6.31 -13.66
C PHE A 179 0.45 7.17 -14.81
N VAL A 180 0.28 6.71 -16.06
CA VAL A 180 0.59 7.50 -17.27
C VAL A 180 -0.62 8.29 -17.78
N LEU A 181 -1.72 8.33 -17.01
CA LEU A 181 -2.97 9.04 -17.33
C LEU A 181 -3.63 8.59 -18.65
N GLN A 182 -3.43 7.33 -19.03
CA GLN A 182 -4.07 6.67 -20.17
C GLN A 182 -4.70 5.34 -19.71
N PRO A 183 -5.75 5.39 -18.87
CA PRO A 183 -6.38 4.19 -18.36
C PRO A 183 -7.14 3.45 -19.46
N GLN A 184 -6.94 2.13 -19.52
CA GLN A 184 -7.65 1.24 -20.43
C GLN A 184 -8.62 0.38 -19.60
N PRO A 185 -9.84 0.87 -19.29
CA PRO A 185 -10.78 0.16 -18.41
C PRO A 185 -11.18 -1.22 -18.93
N GLU A 186 -11.22 -1.38 -20.26
CA GLU A 186 -11.53 -2.64 -20.94
C GLU A 186 -10.52 -3.76 -20.60
N ALA A 187 -9.25 -3.39 -20.35
CA ALA A 187 -8.19 -4.34 -20.04
C ALA A 187 -8.39 -5.03 -18.68
N ILE A 188 -9.09 -4.42 -17.72
CA ILE A 188 -9.45 -5.07 -16.46
C ILE A 188 -10.90 -5.59 -16.44
N ALA A 189 -11.82 -4.95 -17.18
CA ALA A 189 -13.21 -5.40 -17.25
C ALA A 189 -13.34 -6.83 -17.84
N GLY A 190 -12.43 -7.22 -18.74
CA GLY A 190 -12.33 -8.59 -19.27
C GLY A 190 -11.58 -9.58 -18.39
N ALA A 191 -10.98 -9.15 -17.27
CA ALA A 191 -10.22 -10.04 -16.40
C ALA A 191 -11.13 -10.97 -15.57
N PRO A 192 -10.67 -12.14 -15.11
CA PRO A 192 -11.47 -12.99 -14.24
C PRO A 192 -11.89 -12.25 -12.96
N LEU A 193 -13.10 -12.56 -12.47
CA LEU A 193 -13.74 -11.83 -11.37
C LEU A 193 -12.86 -11.71 -10.12
N LEU A 194 -12.05 -12.75 -9.81
CA LEU A 194 -11.15 -12.71 -8.65
C LEU A 194 -10.10 -11.60 -8.76
N PHE A 195 -9.54 -11.36 -9.95
CA PHE A 195 -8.57 -10.28 -10.19
C PHE A 195 -9.23 -8.91 -10.10
N GLN A 196 -10.45 -8.78 -10.65
CA GLN A 196 -11.26 -7.56 -10.54
C GLN A 196 -11.54 -7.20 -9.07
N LEU A 197 -12.04 -8.16 -8.28
CA LEU A 197 -12.34 -7.96 -6.86
C LEU A 197 -11.06 -7.69 -6.05
N HIS A 198 -9.96 -8.37 -6.35
CA HIS A 198 -8.67 -8.12 -5.71
C HIS A 198 -8.18 -6.69 -5.99
N ALA A 199 -8.25 -6.22 -7.23
CA ALA A 199 -7.89 -4.86 -7.60
C ALA A 199 -8.77 -3.83 -6.89
N LEU A 200 -10.09 -4.02 -6.87
CA LEU A 200 -11.02 -3.12 -6.16
C LEU A 200 -10.69 -3.03 -4.66
N THR A 201 -10.52 -4.17 -4.00
CA THR A 201 -10.18 -4.20 -2.56
C THR A 201 -8.79 -3.60 -2.28
N ALA A 202 -7.82 -3.76 -3.19
CA ALA A 202 -6.52 -3.11 -3.10
C ALA A 202 -6.62 -1.57 -3.21
N PHE A 203 -7.42 -1.03 -4.13
CA PHE A 203 -7.64 0.42 -4.22
C PHE A 203 -8.37 0.97 -3.00
N LEU A 204 -9.35 0.23 -2.47
CA LEU A 204 -9.97 0.58 -1.19
C LEU A 204 -8.96 0.55 -0.03
N LEU A 205 -8.01 -0.38 -0.04
CA LEU A 205 -6.93 -0.44 0.94
C LEU A 205 -6.01 0.78 0.83
N PHE A 206 -5.69 1.25 -0.39
CA PHE A 206 -5.00 2.53 -0.58
C PHE A 206 -5.80 3.70 0.00
N ALA A 207 -7.10 3.79 -0.28
CA ALA A 207 -7.92 4.87 0.29
C ALA A 207 -7.97 4.82 1.83
N ALA A 208 -8.00 3.63 2.44
CA ALA A 208 -8.00 3.46 3.89
C ALA A 208 -6.62 3.69 4.54
N TRP A 209 -5.54 3.55 3.78
CA TRP A 209 -4.16 3.61 4.27
C TRP A 209 -3.82 4.83 5.13
N PRO A 210 -4.07 6.09 4.69
CA PRO A 210 -3.72 7.26 5.48
C PRO A 210 -4.51 7.38 6.78
N PHE A 211 -5.59 6.61 6.98
CA PHE A 211 -6.44 6.68 8.18
C PHE A 211 -6.24 5.49 9.13
N THR A 212 -5.33 4.57 8.80
CA THR A 212 -5.09 3.35 9.59
C THR A 212 -3.65 3.29 10.07
N ARG A 213 -3.28 2.22 10.78
CA ARG A 213 -1.88 2.00 11.18
C ARG A 213 -0.94 1.78 10.00
N LEU A 214 -1.42 1.56 8.77
CA LEU A 214 -0.57 1.31 7.59
C LEU A 214 0.44 2.43 7.28
N VAL A 215 0.19 3.65 7.77
CA VAL A 215 1.17 4.76 7.69
C VAL A 215 2.57 4.42 8.21
N HIS A 216 2.69 3.42 9.10
CA HIS A 216 3.98 2.96 9.61
C HIS A 216 4.94 2.47 8.51
N VAL A 217 4.43 2.04 7.35
CA VAL A 217 5.25 1.57 6.22
C VAL A 217 6.20 2.67 5.74
N TRP A 218 5.75 3.94 5.74
CA TRP A 218 6.57 5.09 5.37
C TRP A 218 7.67 5.43 6.39
N SER A 219 7.63 4.81 7.57
CA SER A 219 8.62 4.98 8.63
C SER A 219 9.59 3.80 8.70
N ALA A 220 9.76 3.06 7.60
CA ALA A 220 10.83 2.07 7.47
C ALA A 220 12.19 2.72 7.81
N PRO A 221 12.92 2.22 8.82
CA PRO A 221 14.08 2.92 9.38
C PRO A 221 15.35 2.73 8.54
N ILE A 222 15.28 2.93 7.22
CA ILE A 222 16.41 2.73 6.30
C ILE A 222 17.59 3.64 6.68
N GLY A 223 17.31 4.89 7.05
CA GLY A 223 18.34 5.85 7.49
C GLY A 223 19.05 5.46 8.80
N TYR A 224 18.51 4.51 9.58
CA TYR A 224 19.16 4.05 10.80
C TYR A 224 20.49 3.35 10.51
N LEU A 225 20.64 2.73 9.33
CA LEU A 225 21.85 2.03 8.91
C LEU A 225 23.09 2.94 8.87
N ALA A 226 22.90 4.24 8.63
CA ALA A 226 23.96 5.24 8.57
C ALA A 226 23.89 6.26 9.72
N ARG A 227 22.96 6.09 10.67
CA ARG A 227 22.72 7.09 11.73
C ARG A 227 23.71 6.88 12.89
N PRO A 228 24.39 7.93 13.37
CA PRO A 228 25.19 7.85 14.60
C PRO A 228 24.35 7.40 15.81
N TYR A 229 24.96 6.64 16.72
CA TYR A 229 24.29 6.18 17.94
C TYR A 229 23.83 7.35 18.82
N LEU A 230 24.67 8.38 18.93
CA LEU A 230 24.38 9.59 19.71
C LEU A 230 23.88 10.70 18.78
N VAL A 231 22.72 11.27 19.12
CA VAL A 231 22.14 12.39 18.38
C VAL A 231 21.90 13.57 19.31
N TYR A 232 22.65 14.64 19.04
CA TYR A 232 22.50 15.92 19.71
C TYR A 232 21.51 16.79 18.92
N ARG A 233 20.57 17.44 19.62
CA ARG A 233 19.70 18.46 19.03
C ARG A 233 20.12 19.82 19.56
N ARG A 234 20.47 20.72 18.64
CA ARG A 234 20.75 22.12 18.98
C ARG A 234 19.46 22.80 19.41
N ARG A 235 19.52 23.65 20.44
CA ARG A 235 18.41 24.54 20.80
C ARG A 235 18.15 25.50 19.63
N ALA A 236 16.90 25.58 19.17
CA ALA A 236 16.51 26.58 18.20
C ALA A 236 16.79 27.96 18.81
N THR A 237 17.63 28.78 18.16
CA THR A 237 17.80 30.17 18.56
C THR A 237 16.44 30.85 18.38
N PRO A 238 15.84 31.45 19.42
CA PRO A 238 14.60 32.20 19.26
C PRO A 238 14.81 33.24 18.17
N ALA A 239 13.88 33.35 17.21
CA ALA A 239 13.89 34.46 16.28
C ALA A 239 13.93 35.75 17.10
N ALA A 240 14.90 36.64 16.81
CA ALA A 240 15.05 37.89 17.54
C ALA A 240 13.69 38.60 17.56
N ALA A 241 13.16 38.86 18.77
CA ALA A 241 11.96 39.66 18.91
C ALA A 241 12.16 40.96 18.13
N PRO A 242 11.16 41.44 17.35
CA PRO A 242 11.32 42.69 16.64
C PRO A 242 11.68 43.74 17.69
N THR A 243 12.89 44.29 17.57
CA THR A 243 13.36 45.42 18.38
C THR A 243 12.26 46.45 18.34
N ALA A 244 11.60 46.68 19.47
CA ALA A 244 10.64 47.75 19.62
C ALA A 244 11.35 49.04 19.19
N ALA A 245 11.01 49.52 17.99
CA ALA A 245 11.55 50.75 17.46
C ALA A 245 11.30 51.82 18.51
N GLY A 246 12.38 52.41 19.03
CA GLY A 246 12.34 53.36 20.12
C GLY A 246 11.33 54.45 19.81
N ARG A 247 10.29 54.53 20.66
CA ARG A 247 9.35 55.64 20.65
C ARG A 247 10.16 56.93 20.89
N PRO A 248 10.18 57.91 19.96
CA PRO A 248 10.94 59.12 20.17
C PRO A 248 10.41 59.81 21.43
N ARG A 249 11.28 60.06 22.41
CA ARG A 249 10.95 60.85 23.59
C ARG A 249 10.73 62.28 23.11
N SER A 250 9.49 62.76 23.22
CA SER A 250 9.17 64.18 23.08
C SER A 250 10.00 64.97 24.08
N ALA A 251 10.83 65.88 23.57
CA ALA A 251 11.56 66.83 24.41
C ALA A 251 10.53 67.82 24.99
N SER A 252 10.35 67.78 26.32
CA SER A 252 9.62 68.83 27.03
C SER A 252 10.44 70.12 26.94
N GLY A 253 9.99 71.05 26.10
CA GLY A 253 10.50 72.41 26.06
C GLY A 253 10.15 73.15 27.35
N SER A 254 11.17 73.66 28.01
CA SER A 254 11.05 74.63 29.10
C SER A 254 10.57 75.98 28.56
N ARG A 255 9.49 76.52 29.12
CA ARG A 255 9.30 77.95 29.39
C ARG A 255 8.47 78.10 30.65
#